data_AF-A0A3N0DRX4-F1
#
_entry.id   AF-A0A3N0DRX4-F1
#
_cell.length_a   1.000
_cell.length_b   1.000
_cell.length_c   1.000
_cell.angle_alpha   90.00
_cell.angle_beta   90.00
_cell.angle_gamma   90.00
#
_symmetry.space_group_name_H-M   'P 1'
#
loop_
_entity.id
_entity.type
_entity.pdbx_description
1 polymer ?
#
loop_
_entity_poly.entity_id
_entity_poly.type
_entity_poly.pdbx_seq_one_letter_code
_entity_poly.pdbx_strand_id
1 'polypeptide(L)'
;MRRAPHENVATVLVAPSALPDLELALMSLDLRAWPVRTAPICSDGARQEFQLRRRLVESRRGAWDDAAAWTPIWISFGESWRSGEDPLPWAAHQALWDLLAEYAPQVRYAKRLGGVPKLSLPQDVSHTG
;
A
#
# COMPACT_ATOMS: atom_id res chain seq x y z
N MET A 1 22.93 16.13 1.07
CA MET A 1 21.45 16.18 0.95
C MET A 1 20.89 14.88 1.50
N ARG A 2 20.20 14.92 2.65
CA ARG A 2 19.66 13.73 3.32
C ARG A 2 18.34 13.38 2.62
N ARG A 3 18.31 12.28 1.88
CA ARG A 3 17.11 11.77 1.20
C ARG A 3 15.99 11.66 2.25
N ALA A 4 14.82 12.26 2.00
CA ALA A 4 13.68 12.14 2.91
C ALA A 4 13.43 10.66 3.22
N PRO A 5 13.09 10.29 4.47
CA PRO A 5 12.82 8.90 4.82
C PRO A 5 11.67 8.43 3.93
N HIS A 6 11.96 7.54 2.99
CA HIS A 6 10.92 6.89 2.20
C HIS A 6 10.34 5.80 3.10
N GLU A 7 9.01 5.67 3.14
CA GLU A 7 8.43 4.47 3.73
C GLU A 7 8.51 3.34 2.70
N ASN A 8 8.95 2.17 3.15
CA ASN A 8 8.83 0.97 2.35
C ASN A 8 7.34 0.69 2.21
N VAL A 9 6.84 0.86 0.99
CA VAL A 9 5.44 0.60 0.69
C VAL A 9 5.30 -0.34 -0.49
N ALA A 10 4.33 -1.23 -0.41
CA ALA A 10 3.88 -1.99 -1.56
C ALA A 10 2.79 -1.20 -2.29
N THR A 11 2.87 -1.17 -3.61
CA THR A 11 1.79 -0.65 -4.45
C THR A 11 0.95 -1.82 -4.95
N VAL A 12 -0.34 -1.81 -4.63
CA VAL A 12 -1.27 -2.90 -4.93
C VAL A 12 -2.51 -2.33 -5.61
N LEU A 13 -2.98 -2.96 -6.67
CA LEU A 13 -4.32 -2.77 -7.22
C LEU A 13 -5.25 -3.76 -6.54
N VAL A 14 -6.38 -3.28 -6.02
CA VAL A 14 -7.33 -4.09 -5.24
C VAL A 14 -8.71 -3.97 -5.86
N ALA A 15 -9.37 -5.11 -6.06
CA ALA A 15 -10.76 -5.13 -6.50
C ALA A 15 -11.63 -4.35 -5.50
N PRO A 16 -12.54 -3.45 -5.94
CA PRO A 16 -13.29 -2.60 -5.02
C PRO A 16 -14.08 -3.36 -3.94
N SER A 17 -14.57 -4.57 -4.27
CA SER A 17 -15.28 -5.44 -3.33
C SER A 17 -14.39 -6.03 -2.25
N ALA A 18 -13.10 -6.20 -2.52
CA ALA A 18 -12.13 -6.83 -1.61
C ALA A 18 -11.45 -5.83 -0.68
N LEU A 19 -11.58 -4.53 -0.97
CA LEU A 19 -10.86 -3.48 -0.26
C LEU A 19 -11.18 -3.45 1.25
N PRO A 20 -12.46 -3.48 1.69
CA PRO A 20 -12.76 -3.43 3.12
C PRO A 20 -12.20 -4.63 3.90
N ASP A 21 -12.31 -5.84 3.32
CA ASP A 21 -11.81 -7.06 3.94
C ASP A 21 -10.28 -7.09 4.00
N LEU A 22 -9.62 -6.63 2.92
CA LEU A 22 -8.17 -6.53 2.87
C LEU A 22 -7.66 -5.48 3.88
N GLU A 23 -8.33 -4.34 4.02
CA GLU A 23 -7.98 -3.32 5.02
C GLU A 23 -8.02 -3.89 6.43
N LEU A 24 -9.05 -4.66 6.76
CA LEU A 24 -9.17 -5.30 8.07
C LEU A 24 -8.06 -6.34 8.31
N ALA A 25 -7.74 -7.15 7.29
CA ALA A 25 -6.67 -8.14 7.38
C ALA A 25 -5.27 -7.51 7.46
N LEU A 26 -5.06 -6.36 6.81
CA LEU A 26 -3.82 -5.59 6.95
C LEU A 26 -3.67 -5.03 8.36
N MET A 27 -4.76 -4.49 8.94
CA MET A 27 -4.75 -3.96 10.30
C MET A 27 -4.38 -5.02 11.36
N SER A 28 -4.83 -6.27 11.20
CA SER A 28 -4.49 -7.35 12.14
C SER A 28 -3.01 -7.73 12.13
N LEU A 29 -2.31 -7.41 11.03
CA LEU A 29 -0.86 -7.58 10.88
C LEU A 29 -0.09 -6.28 11.17
N ASP A 30 -0.73 -5.24 11.72
CA ASP A 30 -0.15 -3.91 11.89
C ASP A 30 0.43 -3.34 10.57
N LEU A 31 -0.31 -3.54 9.48
CA LEU A 31 -0.09 -2.93 8.18
C LEU A 31 -1.22 -1.92 7.92
N ARG A 32 -0.93 -0.86 7.16
CA ARG A 32 -1.95 0.14 6.80
C ARG A 32 -2.09 0.30 5.30
N ALA A 33 -3.32 0.23 4.83
CA ALA A 33 -3.67 0.59 3.47
C ALA A 33 -3.91 2.09 3.34
N TRP A 34 -3.48 2.65 2.23
CA TRP A 34 -3.67 4.04 1.86
C TRP A 34 -4.18 4.10 0.43
N PRO A 35 -5.49 4.28 0.21
CA PRO A 35 -6.01 4.55 -1.12
C PRO A 35 -5.32 5.78 -1.70
N VAL A 36 -4.73 5.64 -2.89
CA VAL A 36 -3.88 6.70 -3.47
C VAL A 36 -4.63 8.00 -3.67
N ARG A 37 -5.94 7.91 -3.94
CA ARG A 37 -6.81 9.06 -4.12
C ARG A 37 -6.93 9.94 -2.88
N THR A 38 -6.92 9.34 -1.68
CA THR A 38 -7.17 10.02 -0.41
C THR A 38 -5.94 10.07 0.48
N ALA A 39 -4.82 9.51 0.04
CA ALA A 39 -3.58 9.52 0.79
C ALA A 39 -3.10 10.96 1.04
N PRO A 40 -2.64 11.29 2.26
CA PRO A 40 -2.35 12.67 2.68
C PRO A 40 -1.17 13.31 1.94
N ILE A 41 -0.34 12.50 1.27
CA ILE A 41 0.81 12.97 0.48
C ILE A 41 0.43 13.37 -0.95
N CYS A 42 -0.80 13.10 -1.38
CA CYS A 42 -1.27 13.39 -2.74
C CYS A 42 -2.00 14.73 -2.78
N SER A 43 -1.40 15.73 -3.45
CA SER A 43 -2.06 17.03 -3.68
C SER A 43 -3.18 16.95 -4.75
N ASP A 44 -3.03 16.08 -5.75
CA ASP A 44 -4.05 15.73 -6.75
C ASP A 44 -4.20 14.20 -6.80
N GLY A 45 -4.87 13.65 -5.79
CA GLY A 45 -5.00 12.20 -5.61
C GLY A 45 -5.76 11.50 -6.74
N ALA A 46 -6.76 12.15 -7.35
CA ALA A 46 -7.53 11.55 -8.45
C ALA A 46 -6.67 11.38 -9.72
N ARG A 47 -5.86 12.38 -10.05
CA ARG A 47 -4.90 12.27 -11.15
C ARG A 47 -3.84 11.22 -10.86
N GLN A 48 -3.30 11.20 -9.64
CA GLN A 48 -2.24 10.28 -9.25
C GLN A 48 -2.73 8.82 -9.25
N GLU A 49 -3.94 8.57 -8.74
CA GLU A 49 -4.64 7.29 -8.83
C GLU A 49 -4.73 6.82 -10.29
N PHE A 50 -5.26 7.67 -11.18
CA PHE A 50 -5.44 7.33 -12.59
C PHE A 50 -4.10 6.99 -13.27
N GLN A 51 -3.09 7.84 -13.06
CA GLN A 51 -1.76 7.65 -13.65
C GLN A 51 -1.08 6.37 -13.15
N LEU A 52 -1.16 6.11 -11.84
CA LEU A 52 -0.52 4.95 -11.23
C LEU A 52 -1.17 3.64 -11.71
N ARG A 53 -2.51 3.59 -11.71
CA ARG A 53 -3.26 2.43 -12.20
C ARG A 53 -2.94 2.14 -13.65
N ARG A 54 -3.02 3.15 -14.51
CA ARG A 54 -2.70 3.02 -15.94
C ARG A 54 -1.29 2.48 -16.16
N ARG A 55 -0.29 3.05 -15.46
CA ARG A 55 1.09 2.59 -15.55
C ARG A 55 1.27 1.13 -15.13
N LEU A 56 0.62 0.70 -14.05
CA LEU A 56 0.71 -0.67 -13.55
C LEU A 56 0.11 -1.67 -14.55
N VAL A 57 -1.10 -1.41 -15.04
CA VAL A 57 -1.78 -2.27 -16.01
C VAL A 57 -1.01 -2.34 -17.34
N GLU A 58 -0.61 -1.18 -17.89
CA GLU A 58 0.17 -1.13 -19.15
C GLU A 58 1.51 -1.85 -19.04
N SER A 59 2.20 -1.76 -17.88
CA SER A 59 3.48 -2.44 -17.65
C SER A 59 3.38 -3.97 -17.73
N ARG A 60 2.16 -4.52 -17.61
CA ARG A 60 1.88 -5.95 -17.60
C ARG A 60 1.32 -6.46 -18.92
N ARG A 61 1.25 -5.61 -19.96
CA ARG A 61 0.95 -5.98 -21.35
C ARG A 61 -0.30 -6.86 -21.50
N GLY A 62 -1.41 -6.45 -20.89
CA GLY A 62 -2.69 -7.16 -20.99
C GLY A 62 -2.96 -8.17 -19.88
N ALA A 63 -1.94 -8.59 -19.14
CA ALA A 63 -2.13 -9.61 -18.09
C ALA A 63 -3.02 -9.13 -16.92
N TRP A 64 -3.15 -7.81 -16.73
CA TRP A 64 -3.91 -7.18 -15.64
C TRP A 64 -5.06 -6.30 -16.15
N ASP A 65 -5.62 -6.59 -17.32
CA ASP A 65 -6.72 -5.80 -17.90
C ASP A 65 -7.99 -5.84 -17.03
N ASP A 66 -8.19 -6.94 -16.30
CA ASP A 66 -9.24 -7.09 -15.29
C ASP A 66 -9.13 -6.06 -14.15
N ALA A 67 -7.91 -5.59 -13.86
CA ALA A 67 -7.62 -4.60 -12.83
C ALA A 67 -7.68 -3.15 -13.32
N ALA A 68 -8.14 -2.90 -14.55
CA ALA A 68 -8.21 -1.55 -15.12
C ALA A 68 -9.13 -0.58 -14.34
N ALA A 69 -10.10 -1.12 -13.59
CA ALA A 69 -11.01 -0.36 -12.74
C ALA A 69 -10.71 -0.49 -11.23
N TRP A 70 -9.66 -1.23 -10.86
CA TRP A 70 -9.36 -1.51 -9.46
C TRP A 70 -8.72 -0.31 -8.76
N THR A 71 -8.82 -0.30 -7.43
CA THR A 71 -8.33 0.79 -6.59
C THR A 71 -6.84 0.60 -6.31
N PRO A 72 -5.97 1.53 -6.70
CA PRO A 72 -4.58 1.50 -6.27
C PRO A 72 -4.48 1.96 -4.81
N ILE A 73 -3.79 1.15 -4.01
CA ILE A 73 -3.44 1.44 -2.63
C ILE A 73 -1.93 1.36 -2.44
N TRP A 74 -1.41 2.14 -1.49
CA TRP A 74 -0.12 1.90 -0.88
C TRP A 74 -0.31 1.17 0.44
N ILE A 75 0.58 0.22 0.74
CA ILE A 75 0.59 -0.47 2.02
C ILE A 75 1.85 -0.09 2.76
N SER A 76 1.72 0.54 3.92
CA SER A 76 2.84 0.90 4.81
C SER A 76 2.90 -0.02 6.03
N PHE A 77 4.10 -0.21 6.56
CA PHE A 77 4.32 -0.93 7.80
C PHE A 77 3.98 -0.06 9.02
N GLY A 78 3.24 -0.64 9.97
CA GLY A 78 2.91 -0.03 11.27
C GLY A 78 4.11 -0.01 12.22
N GLU A 79 3.83 0.34 13.48
CA GLU A 79 4.87 0.61 14.48
C GLU A 79 5.56 -0.67 14.98
N SER A 80 4.82 -1.78 15.10
CA SER A 80 5.36 -3.08 15.56
C SER A 80 6.47 -3.61 14.64
N TRP A 81 6.44 -3.23 13.36
CA TRP A 81 7.48 -3.58 12.39
C TRP A 81 8.69 -2.64 12.43
N ARG A 82 8.58 -1.47 13.06
CA ARG A 82 9.70 -0.50 13.17
C ARG A 82 10.74 -0.89 14.21
N SER A 83 10.41 -1.79 15.14
CA SER A 83 11.35 -2.36 16.10
C SER A 83 11.90 -3.70 15.58
N GLY A 84 13.05 -3.63 14.92
CA GLY A 84 13.83 -4.79 14.45
C GLY A 84 15.18 -4.33 13.92
N GLU A 85 16.17 -5.22 13.79
CA GLU A 85 17.42 -4.88 13.09
C GLU A 85 17.09 -4.48 11.64
N ASP A 86 17.60 -3.33 11.21
CA ASP A 86 17.47 -2.82 9.84
C ASP A 86 18.23 -3.74 8.86
N PRO A 87 17.66 -4.06 7.68
CA PRO A 87 16.37 -3.63 7.13
C PRO A 87 15.18 -4.30 7.80
N LEU A 88 14.02 -3.60 7.81
CA LEU A 88 12.71 -4.10 8.28
C LEU A 88 12.66 -5.63 8.15
N PRO A 89 12.39 -6.37 9.26
CA PRO A 89 12.60 -7.81 9.29
C PRO A 89 11.98 -8.43 8.03
N TRP A 90 12.72 -9.28 7.33
CA TRP A 90 12.20 -10.03 6.18
C TRP A 90 10.81 -10.64 6.44
N ALA A 91 10.55 -10.99 7.70
CA ALA A 91 9.25 -11.42 8.21
C ALA A 91 8.08 -10.46 7.88
N ALA A 92 8.26 -9.14 7.92
CA ALA A 92 7.24 -8.16 7.58
C ALA A 92 6.84 -8.24 6.11
N HIS A 93 7.84 -8.38 5.24
CA HIS A 93 7.63 -8.54 3.81
C HIS A 93 6.95 -9.86 3.49
N GLN A 94 7.38 -10.93 4.16
CA GLN A 94 6.78 -12.25 4.01
C GLN A 94 5.32 -12.25 4.45
N ALA A 95 4.99 -11.70 5.63
CA ALA A 95 3.61 -11.58 6.10
C ALA A 95 2.71 -10.81 5.11
N LEU A 96 3.22 -9.72 4.53
CA LEU A 96 2.50 -8.99 3.49
C LEU A 96 2.28 -9.84 2.23
N TRP A 97 3.29 -10.55 1.73
CA TRP A 97 3.14 -11.35 0.52
C TRP A 97 2.26 -12.57 0.72
N ASP A 98 2.33 -13.20 1.90
CA ASP A 98 1.47 -14.33 2.27
C ASP A 98 0.01 -13.87 2.31
N LEU A 99 -0.28 -12.74 2.97
CA LEU A 99 -1.61 -12.13 2.97
C LEU A 99 -2.08 -11.80 1.54
N LEU A 100 -1.25 -11.15 0.72
CA LEU A 100 -1.65 -10.81 -0.65
C LEU A 100 -1.84 -12.05 -1.54
N ALA A 101 -1.22 -13.18 -1.22
CA ALA A 101 -1.43 -14.44 -1.92
C ALA A 101 -2.81 -15.04 -1.62
N GLU A 102 -3.34 -14.87 -0.41
CA GLU A 102 -4.71 -15.28 -0.05
C GLU A 102 -5.76 -14.51 -0.87
N TYR A 103 -5.46 -13.26 -1.22
CA TYR A 103 -6.32 -12.41 -2.04
C TYR A 103 -5.96 -12.46 -3.54
N ALA A 104 -5.17 -13.42 -4.00
CA ALA A 104 -4.67 -13.50 -5.39
C ALA A 104 -5.70 -13.23 -6.50
N PRO A 105 -6.97 -13.69 -6.46
CA PRO A 105 -7.94 -13.35 -7.51
C PRO A 105 -8.36 -11.87 -7.51
N GLN A 106 -8.20 -11.17 -6.38
CA GLN A 106 -8.73 -9.83 -6.10
C GLN A 106 -7.65 -8.75 -5.96
N VAL A 107 -6.36 -9.12 -6.06
CA VAL A 107 -5.25 -8.15 -5.99
C VAL A 107 -4.24 -8.33 -7.13
N ARG A 108 -3.64 -7.24 -7.58
CA ARG A 108 -2.47 -7.25 -8.48
C ARG A 108 -1.38 -6.39 -7.87
N TYR A 109 -0.18 -6.94 -7.72
CA TYR A 109 0.94 -6.22 -7.13
C TYR A 109 2.26 -6.59 -7.79
N ALA A 110 3.21 -5.67 -7.74
CA ALA A 110 4.60 -5.99 -8.06
C ALA A 110 5.34 -6.31 -6.77
N LYS A 111 6.14 -7.37 -6.75
CA LYS A 111 7.00 -7.73 -5.61
C LYS A 111 8.14 -6.73 -5.34
N ARG A 112 8.21 -5.64 -6.11
CA ARG A 112 9.17 -4.55 -5.88
C ARG A 112 8.47 -3.47 -5.06
N LEU A 113 9.02 -3.16 -3.91
CA LEU A 113 8.61 -2.02 -3.10
C LEU A 113 9.21 -0.76 -3.74
N GLY A 114 8.35 0.23 -3.99
CA GLY A 114 8.79 1.56 -4.38
C GLY A 114 8.81 2.43 -3.13
N GLY A 115 9.90 3.13 -2.87
CA GLY A 115 9.90 4.13 -1.80
C GLY A 115 8.92 5.26 -2.16
N VAL A 116 7.87 5.43 -1.36
CA VAL A 116 6.96 6.58 -1.45
C VAL A 116 7.35 7.57 -0.33
N PRO A 117 7.18 8.89 -0.53
CA PRO A 117 7.37 9.86 0.54
C PRO A 117 6.62 9.40 1.80
N LYS A 118 7.23 9.56 2.98
CA LYS A 118 6.68 9.13 4.27
C LYS A 118 5.20 9.52 4.38
N LEU A 119 4.33 8.54 4.56
CA LEU A 119 2.93 8.77 4.88
C LEU A 119 2.90 9.10 6.37
N SER A 120 2.64 10.36 6.71
CA SER A 120 2.43 10.73 8.10
C SER A 120 1.21 9.96 8.61
N LEU A 121 1.42 9.09 9.59
CA LEU A 121 0.32 8.54 10.38
C LEU A 121 -0.53 9.73 10.85
N PRO A 122 -1.87 9.72 10.68
CA PRO A 122 -2.72 10.62 11.42
C PRO A 122 -2.37 10.37 12.88
N GLN A 123 -1.81 11.38 13.53
CA GLN A 123 -1.66 11.35 14.97
C GLN A 123 -3.06 11.12 15.51
N ASP A 124 -3.23 10.05 16.28
CA ASP A 124 -4.43 9.87 17.09
C ASP A 124 -4.64 11.21 17.79
N VAL A 125 -5.73 11.89 17.44
CA VAL A 125 -6.13 13.11 18.14
C VAL A 125 -6.64 12.64 19.48
N SER A 126 -5.69 12.36 20.38
CA SER A 126 -5.97 12.13 21.78
C SER A 126 -6.72 13.36 22.27
N HIS A 127 -8.02 13.19 22.39
CA HIS A 127 -8.96 14.17 22.89
C HIS A 127 -8.63 14.32 24.37
N THR A 128 -7.69 15.21 24.68
CA THR A 128 -7.48 15.67 26.05
C THR A 128 -8.72 16.50 26.40
N GLY A 129 -9.49 16.01 27.37
CA GLY A 129 -10.74 16.59 27.82
C GLY A 129 -10.60 17.90 28.60
#